data_AF-A0A376KJJ9-F1
#
_entry.id   AF-A0A376KJJ9-F1
#
_cell.length_a   1.000
_cell.length_b   1.000
_cell.length_c   1.000
_cell.angle_alpha   90.00
_cell.angle_beta   90.00
_cell.angle_gamma   90.00
#
_symmetry.space_group_name_H-M   'P 1'
#
loop_
_entity.id
_entity.type
_entity.pdbx_description
1 polymer ?
#
loop_
_entity_poly.entity_id
_entity_poly.type
_entity_poly.pdbx_seq_one_letter_code
_entity_poly.pdbx_strand_id
1 'polypeptide(L)'
;MYLMFLLAINIGGALQPLFDVGSVALFVHGIQWIGYTLHFPDWLTIFLAQGLGGGINTVLPLVPQIGMMYLFLSFLEGLRVYGACGVCDGPSDAGAGLAGEILCAADRRFRL
;
A
#
# COMPACT_ATOMS: atom_id res chain seq x y z
N MET A 1 12.06 -8.01 -17.49
CA MET A 1 12.50 -8.23 -16.09
C MET A 1 13.24 -7.02 -15.54
N TYR A 2 14.40 -6.64 -16.08
CA TYR A 2 15.17 -5.46 -15.63
C TYR A 2 14.41 -4.12 -15.66
N LEU A 3 13.59 -3.89 -16.69
CA LEU A 3 12.78 -2.68 -16.82
C LEU A 3 11.75 -2.53 -15.69
N MET A 4 11.17 -3.63 -15.24
CA MET A 4 10.15 -3.67 -14.18
C MET A 4 10.78 -3.33 -12.83
N PHE A 5 11.96 -3.89 -12.58
CA PHE A 5 12.73 -3.65 -11.38
C PHE A 5 13.24 -2.20 -11.30
N LEU A 6 13.79 -1.68 -12.40
CA LEU A 6 14.31 -0.31 -12.46
C LEU A 6 13.19 0.73 -12.33
N LEU A 7 12.02 0.51 -12.93
CA LEU A 7 10.88 1.43 -12.83
C LEU A 7 10.28 1.43 -11.42
N ALA A 8 10.04 0.25 -10.83
CA ALA A 8 9.48 0.13 -9.49
C ALA A 8 10.36 0.79 -8.42
N ILE A 9 11.69 0.62 -8.51
CA ILE A 9 12.63 1.22 -7.57
C ILE A 9 12.81 2.72 -7.79
N ASN A 10 12.83 3.20 -9.05
CA ASN A 10 12.94 4.63 -9.31
C ASN A 10 11.73 5.41 -8.80
N ILE A 11 10.51 4.88 -9.02
CA ILE A 11 9.29 5.54 -8.58
C ILE A 11 9.08 5.36 -7.07
N GLY A 12 9.36 4.17 -6.52
CA GLY A 12 9.30 3.91 -5.08
C GLY A 12 10.27 4.78 -4.28
N GLY A 13 11.50 4.95 -4.78
CA GLY A 13 12.49 5.85 -4.20
C GLY A 13 12.14 7.34 -4.33
N ALA A 14 11.44 7.75 -5.40
CA ALA A 14 11.00 9.14 -5.57
C ALA A 14 9.89 9.54 -4.58
N LEU A 15 9.05 8.60 -4.13
CA LEU A 15 8.01 8.84 -3.14
C LEU A 15 8.52 8.76 -1.69
N GLN A 16 9.65 8.08 -1.47
CA GLN A 16 10.29 7.93 -0.16
C GLN A 16 10.40 9.25 0.66
N PRO A 17 10.90 10.38 0.12
CA PRO A 17 11.04 11.63 0.89
C PRO A 17 9.70 12.27 1.29
N LEU A 18 8.62 12.02 0.55
CA LEU A 18 7.29 12.54 0.90
C LEU A 18 6.78 11.89 2.20
N PHE A 19 6.94 10.58 2.32
CA PHE A 19 6.55 9.84 3.51
C PHE A 19 7.52 10.08 4.66
N ASP A 20 8.80 10.30 4.40
CA ASP A 20 9.78 10.69 5.41
C ASP A 20 9.41 12.04 6.07
N VAL A 21 9.30 13.11 5.28
CA VAL A 21 8.96 14.44 5.79
C VAL A 21 7.54 14.49 6.36
N GLY A 22 6.60 13.76 5.74
CA GLY A 22 5.22 13.62 6.22
C GLY A 22 5.15 12.95 7.59
N SER A 23 6.00 11.94 7.83
CA SER A 23 6.08 11.26 9.13
C SER A 23 6.51 12.21 10.24
N VAL A 24 7.53 13.04 9.97
CA VAL A 24 8.02 14.03 10.95
C VAL A 24 6.94 15.06 11.23
N ALA A 25 6.32 15.60 10.17
CA ALA A 25 5.23 16.57 10.27
C ALA A 25 4.03 16.05 11.08
N LEU A 26 3.59 14.81 10.84
CA LEU A 26 2.41 14.25 11.52
C LEU A 26 2.73 13.71 12.91
N PHE A 27 3.75 12.87 13.04
CA PHE A 27 3.99 12.14 14.30
C PHE A 27 4.83 12.97 15.27
N VAL A 28 5.93 13.57 14.82
CA VAL A 28 6.79 14.32 15.75
C VAL A 28 6.09 15.61 16.19
N HIS A 29 5.65 16.43 15.22
CA HIS A 29 4.98 17.68 15.55
C HIS A 29 3.56 17.49 16.09
N GLY A 30 2.83 16.45 15.66
CA GLY A 30 1.50 16.15 16.20
C GLY A 30 1.55 15.67 17.65
N ILE A 31 2.49 14.80 18.02
CA ILE A 31 2.66 14.36 19.41
C ILE A 31 3.14 15.52 20.30
N GLN A 32 4.02 16.38 19.79
CA GLN A 32 4.42 17.60 20.50
C GLN A 32 3.22 18.50 20.77
N TRP A 33 2.35 18.72 19.78
CA TRP A 33 1.16 19.55 19.95
C TRP A 33 0.18 18.97 20.99
N ILE A 34 -0.07 17.66 20.94
CA ILE A 34 -0.91 16.96 21.93
C ILE A 34 -0.32 17.10 23.34
N GLY A 35 0.98 16.93 23.48
CA GLY A 35 1.68 17.08 24.75
C GLY A 35 1.61 18.49 25.34
N TYR A 36 1.70 19.52 24.48
CA TYR A 36 1.49 20.90 24.88
C TYR A 36 0.05 21.15 25.36
N THR A 37 -0.96 20.60 24.67
CA THR A 37 -2.36 20.78 25.08
C THR A 37 -2.73 20.06 26.37
N LEU A 38 -2.06 18.94 26.70
CA LEU A 38 -2.32 18.18 27.93
C LEU A 38 -1.39 18.57 29.10
N HIS A 39 -0.48 19.54 28.94
CA HIS A 39 0.49 19.93 29.97
C HIS A 39 1.32 18.74 30.53
N PHE A 40 1.69 17.78 29.69
CA PHE A 40 2.59 16.71 30.11
C PHE A 40 4.03 17.25 30.30
N PRO A 41 4.80 16.69 31.26
CA PRO A 41 6.17 17.12 31.49
C PRO A 41 7.06 16.79 30.29
N ASP A 42 7.89 17.77 29.88
CA ASP A 42 8.63 17.78 28.60
C ASP A 42 9.42 16.49 28.30
N TRP A 43 9.97 15.84 29.31
CA TRP A 43 10.77 14.61 29.11
C TRP A 43 9.94 13.48 28.50
N LEU A 44 8.68 13.32 28.91
CA LEU A 44 7.80 12.26 28.43
C LEU A 44 7.32 12.58 27.02
N THR A 45 7.04 13.86 26.78
CA THR A 45 6.61 14.39 25.49
C THR A 45 7.70 14.24 24.44
N ILE A 46 8.95 14.58 24.78
CA ILE A 46 10.11 14.42 23.92
C ILE A 46 10.40 12.92 23.70
N PHE A 47 10.31 12.09 24.74
CA PHE A 47 10.54 10.65 24.59
C PHE A 47 9.50 9.99 23.67
N LEU A 48 8.21 10.35 23.78
CA LEU A 48 7.18 9.86 22.86
C LEU A 48 7.33 10.47 21.47
N ALA A 49 7.53 11.78 21.34
CA ALA A 49 7.62 12.44 20.04
C ALA A 49 8.86 12.00 19.25
N GLN A 50 10.01 11.92 19.91
CA GLN A 50 11.29 11.59 19.27
C GLN A 50 11.55 10.08 19.23
N GLY A 51 11.12 9.34 20.25
CA GLY A 51 11.22 7.88 20.27
C GLY A 51 10.21 7.20 19.35
N LEU A 52 8.91 7.48 19.53
CA LEU A 52 7.87 6.91 18.67
C LEU A 52 7.89 7.53 17.27
N GLY A 53 7.98 8.87 17.19
CA GLY A 53 8.04 9.56 15.90
C GLY A 53 9.29 9.23 15.09
N GLY A 54 10.45 9.07 15.75
CA GLY A 54 11.68 8.59 15.10
C GLY A 54 11.56 7.14 14.64
N GLY A 55 10.95 6.26 15.44
CA GLY A 55 10.69 4.88 15.05
C GLY A 55 9.79 4.80 13.80
N ILE A 56 8.64 5.46 13.83
CA ILE A 56 7.67 5.48 12.72
C ILE A 56 8.28 6.08 11.45
N ASN A 57 9.09 7.14 11.58
CA ASN A 57 9.79 7.77 10.48
C ASN A 57 10.76 6.82 9.76
N THR A 58 11.33 5.82 10.44
CA THR A 58 12.19 4.82 9.75
C THR A 58 11.40 3.78 8.95
N VAL A 59 10.15 3.50 9.33
CA VAL A 59 9.33 2.44 8.72
C VAL A 59 8.43 2.99 7.62
N LEU A 60 7.86 4.20 7.78
CA LEU A 60 6.96 4.80 6.80
C LEU A 60 7.55 4.92 5.39
N PRO A 61 8.81 5.32 5.22
CA PRO A 61 9.43 5.41 3.90
C PRO A 61 9.69 4.04 3.24
N LEU A 62 9.69 2.94 4.01
CA LEU A 62 9.82 1.58 3.46
C LEU A 62 8.51 1.07 2.85
N VAL A 63 7.36 1.58 3.31
CA VAL A 63 6.04 1.15 2.85
C VAL A 63 5.82 1.43 1.35
N PRO A 64 6.10 2.65 0.83
CA PRO A 64 6.02 2.93 -0.61
C PRO A 64 6.92 2.02 -1.44
N GLN A 65 8.13 1.74 -0.96
CA GLN A 65 9.08 0.90 -1.69
C GLN A 65 8.56 -0.53 -1.85
N ILE A 66 8.12 -1.16 -0.75
CA ILE A 66 7.57 -2.52 -0.77
C ILE A 66 6.22 -2.53 -1.52
N GLY A 67 5.39 -1.51 -1.31
CA GLY A 67 4.08 -1.35 -1.94
C GLY A 67 4.18 -1.23 -3.46
N MET A 68 5.16 -0.46 -3.97
CA MET A 68 5.37 -0.32 -5.41
C MET A 68 5.91 -1.61 -6.03
N MET A 69 6.71 -2.40 -5.29
CA MET A 69 7.11 -3.74 -5.75
C MET A 69 5.89 -4.68 -5.90
N TYR A 70 4.96 -4.68 -4.94
CA TYR A 70 3.73 -5.48 -5.01
C TYR A 70 2.74 -4.98 -6.06
N LEU A 71 2.54 -3.67 -6.15
CA LEU A 71 1.64 -3.05 -7.12
C LEU A 71 2.08 -3.35 -8.55
N PHE A 72 3.39 -3.39 -8.81
CA PHE A 72 3.91 -3.69 -10.15
C PHE A 72 3.74 -5.17 -10.55
N LEU A 73 3.85 -6.10 -9.59
CA LEU A 73 3.49 -7.50 -9.80
C LEU A 73 2.00 -7.65 -10.12
N SER A 74 1.14 -6.96 -9.36
CA SER A 74 -0.31 -6.97 -9.55
C SER A 74 -0.75 -6.23 -10.82
N PHE A 75 -0.04 -5.18 -11.26
CA PHE A 75 -0.35 -4.43 -12.48
C PHE A 75 -0.01 -5.25 -13.74
N LEU A 76 1.01 -6.10 -13.72
CA LEU A 76 1.29 -7.02 -14.84
C LEU A 76 0.34 -8.22 -14.88
N GLU A 77 -0.28 -8.56 -13.76
CA GLU A 77 -1.45 -9.45 -13.68
C GLU A 77 -2.73 -8.74 -14.13
N GLY A 78 -2.93 -7.49 -13.72
CA GLY A 78 -4.11 -6.67 -14.01
C GLY A 78 -4.17 -6.16 -15.45
N LEU A 79 -3.03 -5.86 -16.10
CA LEU A 79 -2.96 -5.60 -17.55
C LEU A 79 -3.31 -6.84 -18.36
N ARG A 80 -3.10 -8.05 -17.81
CA ARG A 80 -3.63 -9.31 -18.37
C ARG A 80 -5.13 -9.51 -18.08
N VAL A 81 -5.70 -8.84 -17.07
CA VAL A 81 -7.13 -8.89 -16.74
C VAL A 81 -7.96 -7.78 -17.41
N TYR A 82 -7.38 -6.62 -17.74
CA TYR A 82 -8.03 -5.67 -18.66
C TYR A 82 -7.98 -6.12 -20.12
N GLY A 83 -7.12 -7.10 -20.46
CA GLY A 83 -7.23 -7.90 -21.69
C GLY A 83 -8.24 -9.06 -21.59
N ALA A 84 -8.63 -9.45 -20.37
CA ALA A 84 -9.60 -10.53 -20.13
C ALA A 84 -11.07 -10.03 -20.15
N CYS A 85 -11.31 -8.74 -19.90
CA CYS A 85 -12.62 -8.12 -20.21
C CYS A 85 -12.73 -7.72 -21.70
N GLY A 86 -11.90 -8.30 -22.57
CA GLY A 86 -12.13 -8.39 -24.02
C GLY A 86 -12.41 -9.83 -24.49
N VAL A 87 -12.39 -10.81 -23.58
CA VAL A 87 -12.65 -12.23 -23.87
C VAL A 87 -13.61 -12.80 -22.82
N CYS A 88 -14.74 -12.12 -22.63
CA CYS A 88 -15.96 -12.79 -22.21
C CYS A 88 -16.93 -12.84 -23.40
N ASP A 89 -16.46 -13.41 -24.51
CA ASP A 89 -17.27 -13.79 -25.68
C ASP A 89 -16.81 -15.19 -26.14
N GLY A 90 -17.27 -16.25 -25.45
CA GLY A 90 -17.23 -17.61 -25.98
C GLY A 90 -17.04 -18.75 -24.94
N PRO A 91 -17.70 -19.91 -25.10
CA PRO A 91 -17.91 -20.88 -24.03
C PRO A 91 -16.92 -22.05 -24.09
N SER A 92 -15.66 -21.86 -23.66
CA SER A 92 -14.67 -22.96 -23.72
C SER A 92 -13.55 -22.88 -22.68
N ASP A 93 -13.90 -22.57 -21.43
CA ASP A 93 -12.95 -22.49 -20.30
C ASP A 93 -12.92 -23.79 -19.48
N ALA A 94 -12.52 -24.91 -20.09
CA ALA A 94 -12.44 -26.23 -19.43
C ALA A 94 -11.16 -26.44 -18.58
N GLY A 95 -10.59 -25.38 -17.99
CA GLY A 95 -9.30 -25.48 -17.27
C GLY A 95 -9.10 -24.55 -16.07
N ALA A 96 -10.07 -23.70 -15.73
CA ALA A 96 -10.01 -22.86 -14.53
C ALA A 96 -10.45 -23.66 -13.29
N GLY A 97 -9.60 -24.58 -12.84
CA GLY A 97 -9.83 -25.40 -11.65
C GLY A 97 -10.06 -24.56 -10.39
N LEU A 98 -11.28 -24.68 -9.86
CA LEU A 98 -11.77 -24.36 -8.52
C LEU A 98 -11.92 -22.91 -8.03
N ALA A 99 -11.18 -21.91 -8.51
CA ALA A 99 -11.35 -20.54 -7.98
C ALA A 99 -12.43 -19.70 -8.69
N GLY A 100 -12.68 -19.96 -9.99
CA GLY A 100 -13.66 -19.22 -10.80
C GLY A 100 -15.13 -19.63 -10.60
N GLU A 101 -15.39 -20.89 -10.22
CA GLU A 101 -16.77 -21.37 -9.98
C GLU A 101 -17.39 -20.76 -8.72
N ILE A 102 -16.61 -20.49 -7.68
CA ILE A 102 -17.14 -19.99 -6.40
C ILE A 102 -17.60 -18.53 -6.53
N LEU A 103 -16.86 -17.70 -7.29
CA LEU A 103 -17.25 -16.30 -7.51
C LEU A 103 -18.46 -16.18 -8.45
N CYS A 104 -18.57 -17.04 -9.47
CA CYS A 104 -19.71 -17.06 -10.39
C CYS A 104 -20.99 -17.63 -9.73
N ALA A 105 -20.85 -18.58 -8.80
CA ALA A 105 -21.97 -19.10 -8.00
C ALA A 105 -22.48 -18.10 -6.94
N ALA A 106 -21.60 -17.27 -6.38
CA ALA A 106 -21.99 -16.25 -5.39
C ALA A 106 -22.83 -15.12 -6.01
N ASP A 107 -22.51 -14.68 -7.24
CA ASP A 107 -23.23 -13.59 -7.92
C ASP A 107 -24.65 -13.97 -8.38
N ARG A 108 -24.91 -15.26 -8.65
CA ARG A 108 -26.25 -15.75 -9.04
C ARG A 108 -27.23 -15.83 -7.86
N ARG A 109 -26.78 -15.71 -6.61
CA ARG A 109 -27.64 -15.82 -5.41
C ARG A 109 -28.20 -14.50 -4.88
N PHE A 110 -27.83 -13.35 -5.46
CA PHE A 110 -28.31 -12.02 -5.04
C PHE A 110 -29.27 -11.38 -6.06
N ARG A 111 -29.79 -12.18 -7.01
CA ARG A 111 -30.77 -11.73 -8.03
C ARG A 111 -32.08 -12.52 -8.04
N LEU A 112 -32.48 -13.12 -6.91
CA LEU A 112 -33.84 -13.62 -6.62
C LEU A 112 -34.21 -13.32 -5.16
#